data_AF-U4U5E0-F1
#
_entry.id   AF-U4U5E0-F1
#
_cell.length_a   1.000
_cell.length_b   1.000
_cell.length_c   1.000
_cell.angle_alpha   90.00
_cell.angle_beta   90.00
_cell.angle_gamma   90.00
#
_symmetry.space_group_name_H-M   'P 1'
#
loop_
_entity.id
_entity.type
_entity.pdbx_description
1 polymer ?
#
loop_
_entity_poly.entity_id
_entity_poly.type
_entity_poly.pdbx_seq_one_letter_code
_entity_poly.pdbx_strand_id
1 'polypeptide(L)'
;MDLGPEILEMLVQLLLAQARECLLEKLQLQSEENRTIDICLDLAQEAAELAECYAHVHELISHESVHDYVPYSWISLTQVKREYYTGLAHCHVSSGVLHKDAEKMSIATKETLQFLHVQSESTPIDIRNPKDEDERRLLGRAHLREALVLQEECQRLHRMCRELKGKHALAAVLRNAHKKALQAYTSTDTEDDFSDMLDPPTIQ
;
A
#
# COMPACT_ATOMS: atom_id res chain seq x y z
N MET A 1 21.15 6.96 -25.02
CA MET A 1 20.49 7.88 -25.97
C MET A 1 19.01 7.86 -25.63
N ASP A 2 18.38 9.02 -25.47
CA ASP A 2 17.02 9.20 -24.91
C ASP A 2 15.88 8.44 -25.63
N LEU A 3 16.11 8.01 -26.87
CA LEU A 3 15.18 7.20 -27.67
C LEU A 3 15.65 5.74 -27.84
N GLY A 4 16.59 5.30 -27.00
CA GLY A 4 17.01 3.90 -26.94
C GLY A 4 15.88 3.01 -26.43
N PRO A 5 15.83 1.74 -26.87
CA PRO A 5 14.71 0.84 -26.56
C PRO A 5 14.49 0.67 -25.05
N GLU A 6 15.56 0.63 -24.24
CA GLU A 6 15.47 0.48 -22.79
C GLU A 6 14.86 1.71 -22.11
N ILE A 7 15.16 2.92 -22.60
CA ILE A 7 14.59 4.16 -22.09
C ILE A 7 13.11 4.24 -22.47
N LEU A 8 12.77 3.89 -23.71
CA LEU A 8 11.39 3.87 -24.17
C LEU A 8 10.55 2.86 -23.37
N GLU A 9 11.09 1.67 -23.10
CA GLU A 9 10.42 0.67 -22.26
C GLU A 9 10.17 1.21 -20.83
N MET A 10 11.19 1.79 -20.20
CA MET A 10 11.05 2.41 -18.88
C MET A 10 9.97 3.50 -18.88
N LEU A 11 9.95 4.37 -19.90
CA LEU A 11 8.93 5.43 -20.02
C LEU A 11 7.52 4.86 -20.24
N VAL A 12 7.38 3.79 -21.03
CA VAL A 12 6.09 3.11 -21.23
C VAL A 12 5.57 2.57 -19.89
N GLN A 13 6.40 1.83 -19.14
CA GLN A 13 5.99 1.27 -17.85
C GLN A 13 5.67 2.37 -16.83
N LEU A 14 6.45 3.45 -16.79
CA LEU A 14 6.18 4.60 -15.92
C LEU A 14 4.83 5.25 -16.23
N LEU A 15 4.51 5.46 -17.51
CA LEU A 15 3.24 6.07 -17.93
C LEU A 15 2.05 5.14 -17.66
N LEU A 16 2.21 3.82 -17.83
CA LEU A 16 1.18 2.83 -17.48
C LEU A 16 0.89 2.83 -15.97
N ALA A 17 1.94 2.85 -15.14
CA ALA A 17 1.77 2.94 -13.68
C ALA A 17 1.03 4.24 -13.28
N GLN A 18 1.37 5.37 -13.88
CA GLN A 18 0.69 6.66 -13.63
C GLN A 18 -0.77 6.66 -14.11
N ALA A 19 -1.09 5.96 -15.20
CA ALA A 19 -2.47 5.80 -15.65
C ALA A 19 -3.29 4.94 -14.66
N ARG A 20 -2.69 3.88 -14.11
CA ARG A 20 -3.32 3.02 -13.10
C ARG A 20 -3.51 3.76 -11.76
N GLU A 21 -2.57 4.60 -11.37
CA GLU A 21 -2.73 5.55 -10.24
C GLU A 21 -3.98 6.42 -10.39
N CYS A 22 -4.19 7.04 -11.56
CA CYS A 22 -5.39 7.83 -11.81
C CYS A 22 -6.68 7.00 -11.69
N LEU A 23 -6.65 5.73 -12.12
CA LEU A 23 -7.80 4.84 -12.04
C LEU A 23 -8.10 4.47 -10.57
N LEU A 24 -7.08 4.14 -9.79
CA LEU A 24 -7.22 3.84 -8.37
C LEU A 24 -7.81 5.04 -7.62
N GLU A 25 -7.29 6.25 -7.83
CA GLU A 25 -7.80 7.48 -7.20
C GLU A 25 -9.27 7.72 -7.55
N LYS A 26 -9.65 7.49 -8.81
CA LYS A 26 -11.05 7.56 -9.24
C LYS A 26 -11.94 6.56 -8.50
N LEU A 27 -11.52 5.30 -8.38
CA LEU A 27 -12.26 4.26 -7.66
C LEU A 27 -12.41 4.60 -6.17
N GLN A 28 -11.37 5.16 -5.55
CA GLN A 28 -11.43 5.62 -4.16
C GLN A 28 -12.46 6.74 -3.98
N LEU A 29 -12.46 7.74 -4.86
CA LEU A 29 -13.43 8.85 -4.78
C LEU A 29 -14.87 8.37 -5.02
N GLN A 30 -15.08 7.48 -5.99
CA GLN A 30 -16.42 6.98 -6.31
C GLN A 30 -17.03 6.09 -5.21
N SER A 31 -16.20 5.50 -4.35
CA SER A 31 -16.64 4.60 -3.29
C SER A 31 -16.69 5.23 -1.90
N GLU A 32 -16.32 6.51 -1.74
CA GLU A 32 -16.07 7.10 -0.43
C GLU A 32 -17.29 7.05 0.52
N GLU A 33 -18.50 7.24 0.01
CA GLU A 33 -19.74 7.27 0.81
C GLU A 33 -20.37 5.90 1.05
N ASN A 34 -20.05 4.90 0.22
CA ASN A 34 -20.69 3.59 0.21
C ASN A 34 -19.69 2.43 0.23
N ARG A 35 -18.49 2.65 0.77
CA ARG A 35 -17.41 1.67 0.79
C ARG A 35 -17.80 0.43 1.59
N THR A 36 -17.95 -0.69 0.91
CA THR A 36 -18.18 -2.01 1.51
C THR A 36 -16.85 -2.71 1.79
N ILE A 37 -16.93 -3.85 2.50
CA ILE A 37 -15.76 -4.71 2.73
C ILE A 37 -15.15 -5.17 1.41
N ASP A 38 -15.98 -5.64 0.47
CA ASP A 38 -15.49 -6.12 -0.83
C ASP A 38 -14.77 -4.99 -1.59
N ILE A 39 -15.32 -3.77 -1.57
CA ILE A 39 -14.65 -2.60 -2.18
C ILE A 39 -13.33 -2.28 -1.47
N CYS A 40 -13.23 -2.42 -0.15
CA CYS A 40 -11.96 -2.28 0.56
C CYS A 40 -10.93 -3.31 0.07
N LEU A 41 -11.33 -4.57 -0.11
CA LEU A 41 -10.42 -5.62 -0.58
C LEU A 41 -10.01 -5.37 -2.04
N ASP A 42 -10.93 -4.98 -2.93
CA ASP A 42 -10.61 -4.62 -4.31
C ASP A 42 -9.61 -3.45 -4.37
N LEU A 43 -9.84 -2.39 -3.57
CA LEU A 43 -8.92 -1.26 -3.48
C LEU A 43 -7.55 -1.65 -2.91
N ALA A 44 -7.50 -2.63 -2.00
CA ALA A 44 -6.24 -3.15 -1.49
C ALA A 44 -5.44 -3.86 -2.57
N GLN A 45 -6.08 -4.72 -3.36
CA GLN A 45 -5.43 -5.43 -4.47
C GLN A 45 -4.94 -4.46 -5.55
N GLU A 46 -5.78 -3.51 -5.97
CA GLU A 46 -5.38 -2.51 -6.96
C GLU A 46 -4.23 -1.62 -6.48
N ALA A 47 -4.16 -1.32 -5.17
CA ALA A 47 -3.04 -0.59 -4.58
C ALA A 47 -1.76 -1.44 -4.51
N ALA A 48 -1.86 -2.73 -4.15
CA ALA A 48 -0.72 -3.63 -4.12
C ALA A 48 -0.12 -3.84 -5.52
N GLU A 49 -0.96 -4.09 -6.51
CA GLU A 49 -0.56 -4.24 -7.89
C GLU A 49 0.03 -2.94 -8.48
N LEU A 50 -0.48 -1.76 -8.09
CA LEU A 50 0.15 -0.50 -8.45
C LEU A 50 1.54 -0.32 -7.81
N ALA A 51 1.73 -0.82 -6.58
CA ALA A 51 3.04 -0.82 -5.95
C ALA A 51 4.03 -1.72 -6.71
N GLU A 52 3.60 -2.90 -7.17
CA GLU A 52 4.40 -3.79 -8.02
C GLU A 52 4.72 -3.16 -9.39
N CYS A 53 3.77 -2.45 -10.00
CA CYS A 53 4.05 -1.67 -11.21
C CYS A 53 5.17 -0.65 -10.98
N TYR A 54 5.16 0.07 -9.84
CA TYR A 54 6.22 1.00 -9.49
C TYR A 54 7.54 0.33 -9.10
N ALA A 55 7.49 -0.88 -8.52
CA ALA A 55 8.68 -1.69 -8.29
C ALA A 55 9.35 -2.07 -9.62
N HIS A 56 8.57 -2.53 -10.60
CA HIS A 56 9.08 -2.84 -11.94
C HIS A 56 9.67 -1.61 -12.65
N VAL A 57 8.99 -0.45 -12.57
CA VAL A 57 9.55 0.81 -13.08
C VAL A 57 10.86 1.16 -12.38
N HIS A 58 10.98 0.91 -11.08
CA HIS A 58 12.20 1.16 -10.33
C HIS A 58 13.37 0.26 -10.78
N GLU A 59 13.11 -1.00 -11.12
CA GLU A 59 14.11 -1.90 -11.72
C GLU A 59 14.62 -1.35 -13.05
N LEU A 60 13.70 -0.98 -13.95
CA LEU A 60 14.03 -0.46 -15.28
C LEU A 60 14.80 0.86 -15.22
N ILE A 61 14.34 1.81 -14.40
CA ILE A 61 14.95 3.14 -14.29
C ILE A 61 16.33 3.12 -13.61
N SER A 62 16.62 2.07 -12.83
CA SER A 62 17.91 1.89 -12.16
C SER A 62 18.93 1.13 -13.01
N HIS A 63 18.52 0.59 -14.16
CA HIS A 63 19.41 -0.10 -15.08
C HIS A 63 20.46 0.85 -15.67
N GLU A 64 21.70 0.38 -15.87
CA GLU A 64 22.83 1.21 -16.33
C GLU A 64 22.59 1.92 -17.67
N SER A 65 21.79 1.31 -18.56
CA SER A 65 21.42 1.89 -19.86
C SER A 65 20.40 3.03 -19.76
N VAL A 66 19.78 3.22 -18.59
CA VAL A 66 18.68 4.18 -18.36
C VAL A 66 19.04 5.20 -17.28
N HIS A 67 19.60 4.73 -16.15
CA HIS A 67 19.86 5.52 -14.94
C HIS A 67 20.60 6.84 -15.22
N ASP A 68 21.60 6.82 -16.10
CA ASP A 68 22.44 7.99 -16.40
C ASP A 68 21.74 9.04 -17.29
N TYR A 69 20.57 8.70 -17.85
CA TYR A 69 19.78 9.55 -18.74
C TYR A 69 18.56 10.18 -18.05
N VAL A 70 18.33 9.89 -16.77
CA VAL A 70 17.16 10.38 -16.03
C VAL A 70 17.56 11.13 -14.76
N PRO A 71 16.75 12.09 -14.30
CA PRO A 71 16.99 12.73 -13.02
C PRO A 71 16.88 11.73 -11.87
N TYR A 72 17.79 11.80 -10.90
CA TYR A 72 17.73 11.02 -9.66
C TYR A 72 16.40 11.18 -8.91
N SER A 73 15.74 12.34 -9.06
CA SER A 73 14.44 12.61 -8.46
C SER A 73 13.33 11.70 -8.98
N TRP A 74 13.43 11.18 -10.21
CA TRP A 74 12.47 10.21 -10.75
C TRP A 74 12.63 8.85 -10.08
N ILE A 75 13.88 8.39 -9.93
CA ILE A 75 14.22 7.15 -9.22
C ILE A 75 13.75 7.21 -7.77
N SER A 76 13.99 8.34 -7.11
CA SER A 76 13.52 8.55 -5.74
C SER A 76 11.98 8.56 -5.65
N LEU A 77 11.30 9.14 -6.65
CA LEU A 77 9.85 9.25 -6.65
C LEU A 77 9.19 7.89 -6.90
N THR A 78 9.74 7.05 -7.76
CA THR A 78 9.20 5.70 -8.01
C THR A 78 9.28 4.85 -6.74
N GLN A 79 10.38 4.93 -5.99
CA GLN A 79 10.49 4.29 -4.67
C GLN A 79 9.46 4.84 -3.68
N VAL A 80 9.32 6.18 -3.56
CA VAL A 80 8.30 6.80 -2.69
C VAL A 80 6.89 6.30 -3.05
N LYS A 81 6.57 6.20 -4.35
CA LYS A 81 5.25 5.74 -4.79
C LYS A 81 5.03 4.26 -4.52
N ARG A 82 6.03 3.41 -4.74
CA ARG A 82 5.98 1.99 -4.36
C ARG A 82 5.60 1.85 -2.88
N GLU A 83 6.39 2.42 -1.98
CA GLU A 83 6.13 2.33 -0.53
C GLU A 83 4.76 2.94 -0.15
N TYR A 84 4.35 4.02 -0.82
CA TYR A 84 3.07 4.68 -0.55
C TYR A 84 1.89 3.78 -0.90
N TYR A 85 1.92 3.15 -2.08
CA TYR A 85 0.83 2.28 -2.53
C TYR A 85 0.84 0.93 -1.80
N THR A 86 2.01 0.41 -1.39
CA THR A 86 2.07 -0.73 -0.47
C THR A 86 1.39 -0.36 0.85
N GLY A 87 1.75 0.76 1.48
CA GLY A 87 1.12 1.20 2.72
C GLY A 87 -0.38 1.46 2.58
N LEU A 88 -0.83 1.95 1.42
CA LEU A 88 -2.23 2.16 1.11
C LEU A 88 -3.00 0.84 0.99
N ALA A 89 -2.40 -0.19 0.38
CA ALA A 89 -2.98 -1.54 0.32
C ALA A 89 -3.27 -2.08 1.73
N HIS A 90 -2.28 -1.98 2.62
CA HIS A 90 -2.44 -2.37 4.03
C HIS A 90 -3.56 -1.56 4.73
N CYS A 91 -3.66 -0.26 4.49
CA CYS A 91 -4.75 0.55 5.04
C CYS A 91 -6.14 0.09 4.58
N HIS A 92 -6.26 -0.32 3.31
CA HIS A 92 -7.53 -0.80 2.76
C HIS A 92 -7.91 -2.17 3.30
N VAL A 93 -6.97 -3.11 3.42
CA VAL A 93 -7.24 -4.40 4.09
C VAL A 93 -7.71 -4.16 5.52
N SER A 94 -6.99 -3.33 6.27
CA SER A 94 -7.38 -2.98 7.64
C SER A 94 -8.79 -2.39 7.71
N SER A 95 -9.12 -1.47 6.80
CA SER A 95 -10.45 -0.87 6.72
C SER A 95 -11.55 -1.89 6.42
N GLY A 96 -11.25 -2.92 5.61
CA GLY A 96 -12.16 -4.02 5.32
C GLY A 96 -12.38 -4.96 6.52
N VAL A 97 -11.30 -5.41 7.17
CA VAL A 97 -11.40 -6.37 8.29
C VAL A 97 -11.92 -5.76 9.57
N LEU A 98 -11.74 -4.44 9.76
CA LEU A 98 -12.29 -3.66 10.87
C LEU A 98 -13.64 -3.00 10.53
N HIS A 99 -14.20 -3.28 9.35
CA HIS A 99 -15.48 -2.71 8.95
C HIS A 99 -16.60 -3.13 9.93
N LYS A 100 -17.57 -2.25 10.19
CA LYS A 100 -18.69 -2.52 11.11
C LYS A 100 -19.50 -3.78 10.77
N ASP A 101 -19.53 -4.15 9.48
CA ASP A 101 -20.26 -5.33 8.97
C ASP A 101 -19.36 -6.58 8.85
N ALA A 102 -18.10 -6.51 9.32
CA ALA A 102 -17.10 -7.57 9.16
C ALA A 102 -17.48 -8.90 9.82
N GLU A 103 -18.28 -8.88 10.89
CA GLU A 103 -18.80 -10.08 11.52
C GLU A 103 -19.67 -10.91 10.56
N LYS A 104 -20.32 -10.24 9.60
CA LYS A 104 -21.25 -10.82 8.64
C LYS A 104 -20.63 -11.01 7.26
N MET A 105 -19.29 -11.04 7.15
CA MET A 105 -18.61 -11.30 5.89
C MET A 105 -19.15 -12.57 5.23
N SER A 106 -19.48 -12.45 3.95
CA SER A 106 -19.89 -13.59 3.14
C SER A 106 -18.72 -14.59 3.00
N ILE A 107 -19.04 -15.84 2.64
CA ILE A 107 -18.00 -16.85 2.36
C ILE A 107 -17.06 -16.35 1.25
N ALA A 108 -17.61 -15.77 0.19
CA ALA A 108 -16.83 -15.22 -0.92
C ALA A 108 -15.89 -14.10 -0.45
N THR A 109 -16.36 -13.19 0.41
CA THR A 109 -15.52 -12.10 0.97
C THR A 109 -14.36 -12.65 1.81
N LYS A 110 -14.59 -13.71 2.59
CA LYS A 110 -13.54 -14.38 3.38
C LYS A 110 -12.52 -15.08 2.48
N GLU A 111 -12.97 -15.72 1.40
CA GLU A 111 -12.10 -16.32 0.39
C GLU A 111 -11.26 -15.24 -0.30
N THR A 112 -11.86 -14.12 -0.71
CA THR A 112 -11.12 -12.97 -1.28
C THR A 112 -10.05 -12.47 -0.32
N LEU A 113 -10.37 -12.28 0.97
CA LEU A 113 -9.39 -11.87 1.98
C LEU A 113 -8.25 -12.89 2.11
N GLN A 114 -8.56 -14.19 2.11
CA GLN A 114 -7.55 -15.25 2.19
C GLN A 114 -6.63 -15.27 0.97
N PHE A 115 -7.17 -15.11 -0.24
CA PHE A 115 -6.40 -15.14 -1.49
C PHE A 115 -5.58 -13.87 -1.73
N LEU A 116 -6.06 -12.73 -1.21
CA LEU A 116 -5.32 -11.47 -1.19
C LEU A 116 -4.01 -11.60 -0.40
N HIS A 117 -3.92 -12.52 0.56
CA HIS A 117 -2.71 -12.75 1.34
C HIS A 117 -1.85 -13.87 0.78
N VAL A 118 -0.58 -13.55 0.51
CA VAL A 118 0.42 -14.55 0.07
C VAL A 118 0.63 -15.58 1.17
N GLN A 119 0.64 -16.86 0.79
CA GLN A 119 0.96 -17.93 1.72
C GLN A 119 2.44 -17.91 2.05
N SER A 120 2.78 -17.59 3.30
CA SER A 120 4.15 -17.73 3.82
C SER A 120 4.23 -18.92 4.77
N GLU A 121 5.29 -19.72 4.62
CA GLU A 121 5.62 -20.81 5.55
C GLU A 121 6.21 -20.29 6.88
N SER A 122 6.51 -18.98 6.98
CA SER A 122 7.29 -18.41 8.09
C SER A 122 6.48 -17.92 9.29
N THR A 123 5.16 -17.77 9.17
CA THR A 123 4.29 -17.25 10.24
C THR A 123 3.68 -18.38 11.07
N PRO A 124 3.91 -18.46 12.40
CA PRO A 124 3.38 -19.52 13.26
C PRO A 124 1.84 -19.52 13.38
N ILE A 125 1.18 -18.40 13.06
CA ILE A 125 -0.27 -18.21 13.16
C ILE A 125 -0.80 -17.81 11.79
N ASP A 126 -1.71 -18.61 11.23
CA ASP A 126 -2.42 -18.28 9.99
C ASP A 126 -3.59 -17.32 10.29
N ILE A 127 -3.27 -16.02 10.41
CA ILE A 127 -4.27 -14.95 10.61
C ILE A 127 -4.96 -14.51 9.31
N ARG A 128 -4.67 -15.13 8.16
CA ARG A 128 -5.27 -14.77 6.86
C ARG A 128 -6.77 -15.06 6.80
N ASN A 129 -7.24 -15.95 7.69
CA ASN A 129 -8.66 -16.28 7.84
C ASN A 129 -9.12 -16.06 9.28
N PRO A 130 -9.36 -14.80 9.69
CA PRO A 130 -9.73 -14.48 11.06
C PRO A 130 -11.11 -15.05 11.41
N LYS A 131 -11.19 -15.80 12.51
CA LYS A 131 -12.36 -16.58 12.92
C LYS A 131 -13.34 -15.80 13.77
N ASP A 132 -12.85 -14.84 14.54
CA ASP A 132 -13.62 -14.04 15.48
C ASP A 132 -13.24 -12.55 15.39
N GLU A 133 -13.85 -11.74 16.25
CA GLU A 133 -13.60 -10.30 16.28
C GLU A 133 -12.17 -9.96 16.72
N ASP A 134 -11.60 -10.74 17.64
CA ASP A 134 -10.28 -10.49 18.18
C ASP A 134 -9.19 -10.80 17.13
N GLU A 135 -9.31 -11.92 16.40
CA GLU A 135 -8.42 -12.23 15.28
C GLU A 135 -8.57 -11.18 14.15
N ARG A 136 -9.78 -10.69 13.86
CA ARG A 136 -9.98 -9.59 12.89
C ARG A 136 -9.33 -8.29 13.35
N ARG A 137 -9.46 -7.95 14.63
CA ARG A 137 -8.84 -6.76 15.22
C ARG A 137 -7.33 -6.87 15.15
N LEU A 138 -6.77 -8.01 15.55
CA LEU A 138 -5.34 -8.29 15.49
C LEU A 138 -4.79 -8.14 14.06
N LEU A 139 -5.44 -8.76 13.08
CA LEU A 139 -5.08 -8.63 11.66
C LEU A 139 -5.15 -7.17 11.19
N GLY A 140 -6.24 -6.47 11.51
CA GLY A 140 -6.42 -5.07 11.15
C GLY A 140 -5.35 -4.15 11.74
N ARG A 141 -4.96 -4.38 13.00
CA ARG A 141 -3.87 -3.64 13.66
C ARG A 141 -2.50 -3.97 13.07
N ALA A 142 -2.24 -5.24 12.76
CA ALA A 142 -0.99 -5.66 12.10
C ALA A 142 -0.82 -4.92 10.75
N HIS A 143 -1.87 -4.88 9.92
CA HIS A 143 -1.83 -4.11 8.67
C HIS A 143 -1.63 -2.61 8.89
N LEU A 144 -2.28 -1.99 9.89
CA LEU A 144 -2.07 -0.56 10.18
C LEU A 144 -0.66 -0.24 10.64
N ARG A 145 -0.02 -1.13 11.41
CA ARG A 145 1.38 -0.97 11.81
C ARG A 145 2.31 -1.00 10.61
N GLU A 146 2.14 -1.99 9.73
CA GLU A 146 2.93 -2.07 8.50
C GLU A 146 2.71 -0.84 7.62
N ALA A 147 1.46 -0.38 7.47
CA ALA A 147 1.16 0.86 6.76
C ALA A 147 1.87 2.08 7.36
N LEU A 148 1.97 2.18 8.69
CA LEU A 148 2.70 3.27 9.36
C LEU A 148 4.20 3.22 9.06
N VAL A 149 4.82 2.03 9.15
CA VAL A 149 6.25 1.84 8.83
C VAL A 149 6.52 2.26 7.38
N LEU A 150 5.69 1.81 6.43
CA LEU A 150 5.81 2.16 5.02
C LEU A 150 5.61 3.67 4.76
N GLN A 151 4.69 4.31 5.48
CA GLN A 151 4.44 5.76 5.35
C GLN A 151 5.56 6.60 5.97
N GLU A 152 6.18 6.14 7.06
CA GLU A 152 7.38 6.75 7.62
C GLU A 152 8.56 6.62 6.64
N GLU A 153 8.69 5.47 5.98
CA GLU A 153 9.71 5.23 4.96
C GLU A 153 9.50 6.13 3.73
N CYS A 154 8.26 6.30 3.25
CA CYS A 154 7.92 7.27 2.21
C CYS A 154 8.41 8.68 2.57
N GLN A 155 8.16 9.12 3.81
CA GLN A 155 8.59 10.43 4.28
C GLN A 155 10.11 10.52 4.43
N ARG A 156 10.80 9.43 4.77
CA ARG A 156 12.26 9.35 4.80
C ARG A 156 12.82 9.52 3.39
N LEU A 157 12.38 8.71 2.42
CA LEU A 157 12.81 8.76 1.01
C LEU A 157 12.56 10.15 0.40
N HIS A 158 11.36 10.71 0.60
CA HIS A 158 11.03 12.08 0.18
C HIS A 158 11.99 13.14 0.74
N ARG A 159 12.39 13.03 2.01
CA ARG A 159 13.31 13.99 2.65
C ARG A 159 14.76 13.83 2.17
N MET A 160 15.15 12.65 1.70
CA MET A 160 16.51 12.36 1.22
C MET A 160 16.77 12.89 -0.19
N CYS A 161 15.75 12.99 -1.04
CA CYS A 161 15.89 13.60 -2.34
C CYS A 161 15.71 15.13 -2.28
N ARG A 162 16.76 15.88 -2.64
CA ARG A 162 16.79 17.36 -2.60
C ARG A 162 15.65 17.99 -3.40
N GLU A 163 15.36 17.45 -4.58
CA GLU A 163 14.28 17.95 -5.45
C GLU A 163 12.90 17.62 -4.88
N LEU A 164 12.70 16.40 -4.37
CA LEU A 164 11.41 15.99 -3.81
C LEU A 164 11.09 16.75 -2.53
N LYS A 165 12.07 17.00 -1.65
CA LYS A 165 11.89 17.77 -0.42
C LYS A 165 11.23 19.15 -0.63
N GLY A 166 11.44 19.77 -1.80
CA GLY A 166 10.82 21.04 -2.18
C GLY A 166 9.38 20.93 -2.71
N LYS A 167 8.84 19.72 -2.91
CA LYS A 167 7.50 19.48 -3.47
C LYS A 167 6.46 19.45 -2.36
N HIS A 168 5.93 20.62 -2.01
CA HIS A 168 4.96 20.76 -0.91
C HIS A 168 3.70 19.91 -1.06
N ALA A 169 3.21 19.71 -2.29
CA ALA A 169 2.05 18.86 -2.56
C ALA A 169 2.31 17.40 -2.17
N LEU A 170 3.45 16.84 -2.61
CA LEU A 170 3.87 15.48 -2.23
C LEU A 170 4.01 15.36 -0.71
N ALA A 171 4.68 16.32 -0.08
CA ALA A 171 4.83 16.33 1.38
C ALA A 171 3.46 16.38 2.12
N ALA A 172 2.47 17.08 1.57
CA ALA A 172 1.13 17.13 2.13
C ALA A 172 0.39 15.79 2.01
N VAL A 173 0.48 15.12 0.85
CA VAL A 173 -0.09 13.79 0.63
C VAL A 173 0.50 12.77 1.61
N LEU A 174 1.83 12.70 1.71
CA LEU A 174 2.51 11.73 2.60
C LEU A 174 2.19 11.97 4.08
N ARG A 175 2.10 13.23 4.52
CA ARG A 175 1.70 13.55 5.90
C ARG A 175 0.24 13.19 6.16
N ASN A 176 -0.65 13.40 5.19
CA ASN A 176 -2.06 13.09 5.36
C ASN A 176 -2.28 11.57 5.43
N ALA A 177 -1.60 10.80 4.58
CA ALA A 177 -1.65 9.34 4.64
C ALA A 177 -1.19 8.81 6.01
N HIS A 178 -0.02 9.27 6.48
CA HIS A 178 0.48 8.95 7.83
C HIS A 178 -0.50 9.33 8.94
N LYS A 179 -1.05 10.55 8.90
CA LYS A 179 -2.02 11.00 9.90
C LYS A 179 -3.27 10.11 9.93
N LYS A 180 -3.79 9.72 8.76
CA LYS A 180 -4.98 8.87 8.64
C LYS A 180 -4.71 7.47 9.18
N ALA A 181 -3.59 6.85 8.81
CA ALA A 181 -3.23 5.52 9.32
C ALA A 181 -3.00 5.55 10.84
N LEU A 182 -2.33 6.58 11.37
CA LEU A 182 -2.09 6.73 12.80
C LEU A 182 -3.39 6.90 13.58
N GLN A 183 -4.32 7.70 13.04
CA GLN A 183 -5.64 7.87 13.64
C GLN A 183 -6.42 6.54 13.65
N ALA A 184 -6.41 5.78 12.56
CA ALA A 184 -7.02 4.46 12.51
C ALA A 184 -6.37 3.50 13.52
N TYR A 185 -5.04 3.46 13.59
CA TYR A 185 -4.29 2.60 14.50
C TYR A 185 -4.57 2.91 15.98
N THR A 186 -4.57 4.18 16.35
CA THR A 186 -4.87 4.60 17.73
C THR A 186 -6.33 4.42 18.10
N SER A 187 -7.26 4.51 17.15
CA SER A 187 -8.69 4.27 17.41
C SER A 187 -9.04 2.80 17.67
N THR A 188 -8.12 1.88 17.38
CA THR A 188 -8.30 0.44 17.58
C THR A 188 -7.62 -0.09 18.85
N ASP A 189 -7.02 0.79 19.65
CA ASP A 189 -6.29 0.44 20.87
C ASP A 189 -7.24 0.02 21.99
N THR A 190 -6.98 -1.12 22.63
CA THR A 190 -7.72 -1.58 23.82
C THR A 190 -6.78 -1.86 25.00
N GLU A 191 -7.27 -1.68 26.23
CA GLU A 191 -6.46 -1.68 27.47
C GLU A 191 -5.72 -3.00 27.76
N ASP A 192 -6.00 -4.08 27.01
CA ASP A 192 -5.46 -5.44 27.21
C ASP A 192 -4.60 -5.93 26.01
N ASP A 193 -4.16 -5.04 25.11
CA ASP A 193 -3.32 -5.36 23.93
C ASP A 193 -1.86 -5.67 24.30
N PHE A 194 -1.65 -6.62 25.21
CA PHE A 194 -0.37 -7.30 25.41
C PHE A 194 -0.10 -8.39 24.37
N SER A 195 -1.01 -8.56 23.41
CA SER A 195 -0.87 -9.51 22.30
C SER A 195 0.28 -9.09 21.39
N ASP A 196 1.22 -10.02 21.24
CA ASP A 196 2.52 -9.88 20.59
C ASP A 196 2.47 -9.22 19.20
N MET A 197 3.59 -8.54 18.86
CA MET A 197 3.84 -7.94 17.56
C MET A 197 3.73 -8.98 16.43
N LEU A 198 2.54 -9.10 15.86
CA LEU A 198 2.31 -9.91 14.68
C LEU A 198 2.56 -9.07 13.43
N ASP A 199 3.43 -9.57 12.56
CA ASP A 199 3.60 -9.01 11.22
C ASP A 199 2.41 -9.42 10.34
N PRO A 200 1.81 -8.50 9.58
CA PRO A 200 0.73 -8.86 8.68
C PRO A 200 1.25 -9.73 7.53
N PRO A 201 0.41 -10.59 6.96
CA PRO A 201 0.72 -11.28 5.71
C PRO A 201 0.93 -10.29 4.56
N THR A 202 1.79 -10.64 3.62
CA THR A 202 2.01 -9.90 2.38
C THR A 202 0.74 -9.90 1.52
N ILE A 203 0.47 -8.76 0.86
CA ILE A 203 -0.69 -8.55 -0.01
C ILE A 203 -0.29 -8.76 -1.47
N GLN A 204 -1.14 -9.41 -2.26
CA GLN A 204 -1.02 -9.58 -3.73
C GLN A 204 -2.30 -9.17 -4.46
#